data_AF-A0A539EH47-F1
#
_entry.id   AF-A0A539EH47-F1
#
_cell.length_a   1.000
_cell.length_b   1.000
_cell.length_c   1.000
_cell.angle_alpha   90.00
_cell.angle_beta   90.00
_cell.angle_gamma   90.00
#
_symmetry.space_group_name_H-M   'P 1'
#
loop_
_entity.id
_entity.type
_entity.pdbx_description
1 polymer ?
#
loop_
_entity_poly.entity_id
_entity_poly.type
_entity_poly.pdbx_seq_one_letter_code
_entity_poly.pdbx_strand_id
1 'polypeptide(L)' 'EQPLRLLDFFFALTRAQKLIGVEVEVEGWYRRAPVPYVQVRRLRWPGGQSVSRTLEMRWVMTGLLLAFAVWGFLQ' A
#
# COMPACT_ATOMS: atom_id res chain seq x y z
N GLU A 1 1.40 2.92 6.80
CA GLU A 1 0.39 3.78 7.44
C GLU A 1 -0.85 3.79 6.57
N GLN A 2 -1.97 3.30 7.08
CA GLN A 2 -3.23 3.37 6.34
C GLN A 2 -3.82 4.79 6.54
N PRO A 3 -4.43 5.40 5.51
CA PRO A 3 -4.86 6.80 5.58
C PRO A 3 -6.00 7.08 6.59
N LEU A 4 -6.59 6.04 7.19
CA LEU A 4 -7.72 6.15 8.12
C LEU A 4 -7.39 5.46 9.44
N ARG A 5 -7.24 6.24 10.52
CA ARG A 5 -6.88 5.76 11.86
C ARG A 5 -7.85 4.72 12.43
N LEU A 6 -9.13 4.74 12.03
CA LEU A 6 -10.08 3.69 12.42
C LEU A 6 -9.71 2.32 11.85
N LEU A 7 -9.17 2.28 10.62
CA LEU A 7 -8.76 1.02 10.02
C LEU A 7 -7.56 0.41 10.76
N ASP A 8 -6.65 1.25 11.26
CA ASP A 8 -5.54 0.80 12.10
C ASP A 8 -6.07 0.15 13.40
N PHE A 9 -7.11 0.73 14.02
CA PHE A 9 -7.73 0.18 15.23
C PHE A 9 -8.40 -1.18 14.99
N PHE A 10 -9.20 -1.32 13.93
CA PHE A 10 -9.84 -2.60 13.59
C PHE A 10 -8.82 -3.65 13.14
N PHE A 11 -7.78 -3.25 12.42
CA PHE A 11 -6.67 -4.14 12.04
C PHE A 11 -5.93 -4.65 13.28
N ALA A 12 -5.63 -3.76 14.24
CA ALA A 12 -5.00 -4.10 15.49
C ALA A 12 -5.84 -5.11 16.31
N LEU A 13 -7.16 -4.90 16.39
CA LEU A 13 -8.05 -5.77 17.15
C LEU A 13 -8.23 -7.15 16.50
N THR A 14 -8.29 -7.23 15.18
CA THR A 14 -8.72 -8.46 14.47
C THR A 14 -7.59 -9.28 13.87
N ARG A 15 -6.50 -8.64 13.43
CA ARG A 15 -5.43 -9.29 12.66
C ARG A 15 -4.07 -9.23 13.33
N ALA A 16 -3.79 -8.27 14.20
CA ALA A 16 -2.45 -8.14 14.79
C ALA A 16 -2.02 -9.40 15.56
N GLN A 17 -2.90 -9.97 16.40
CA GLN A 17 -2.55 -11.17 17.19
C GLN A 17 -2.13 -12.37 16.33
N LYS A 18 -2.66 -12.50 15.11
CA LYS A 18 -2.34 -13.60 14.19
C LYS A 18 -1.06 -13.38 13.38
N LEU A 19 -0.53 -12.16 13.41
CA LEU A 19 0.64 -11.75 12.62
C LEU A 19 1.88 -11.54 13.49
N ILE A 20 1.73 -11.39 14.81
CA ILE A 20 2.85 -11.28 15.75
C ILE A 20 3.57 -12.64 15.83
N GLY A 21 4.89 -12.62 15.63
CA GLY A 21 5.74 -13.82 15.69
C GLY A 21 5.79 -14.65 14.40
N VAL A 22 5.08 -14.23 13.35
CA VAL A 22 5.12 -14.89 12.04
C VAL A 22 6.36 -14.43 11.27
N GLU A 23 7.12 -15.38 10.74
CA GLU A 23 8.22 -15.08 9.82
C GLU A 23 7.66 -14.60 8.47
N VAL A 24 8.10 -13.43 8.04
CA VAL A 24 7.63 -12.79 6.81
C VAL A 24 8.79 -12.35 5.93
N GLU A 25 8.61 -12.49 4.62
CA GLU A 25 9.52 -11.93 3.62
C GLU A 25 8.99 -10.56 3.17
N VAL A 26 9.82 -9.52 3.33
CA VAL A 26 9.47 -8.15 2.93
C VAL A 26 10.27 -7.78 1.68
N GLU A 27 9.56 -7.46 0.60
CA GLU A 27 10.15 -6.91 -0.63
C GLU A 27 9.82 -5.43 -0.71
N GLY A 28 10.82 -4.57 -0.89
CA GLY A 28 10.62 -3.13 -0.85
C GLY A 28 11.90 -2.31 -1.02
N TRP A 29 11.80 -1.01 -0.79
CA TRP A 29 12.93 -0.07 -0.86
C TRP A 29 13.39 0.32 0.54
N TYR A 30 14.68 0.12 0.84
CA TYR A 30 15.28 0.66 2.05
C TYR A 30 15.68 2.12 1.83
N ARG A 31 15.16 3.03 2.65
CA ARG A 31 15.45 4.46 2.57
C ARG A 31 16.39 4.86 3.72
N ARG A 32 17.57 5.34 3.36
CA ARG A 32 18.57 5.90 4.29
C ARG A 32 18.33 7.40 4.53
N ALA A 33 17.13 7.75 4.99
CA ALA A 33 16.79 9.10 5.46
C ALA A 33 17.24 9.27 6.93
N PRO A 34 17.23 10.49 7.53
CA PRO A 34 17.59 10.70 8.94
C PRO A 34 16.85 9.77 9.92
N VAL A 35 15.62 9.37 9.56
CA VAL A 35 14.92 8.24 10.15
C VAL A 35 14.84 7.14 9.08
N PRO A 36 15.61 6.04 9.20
CA PRO A 36 15.60 4.99 8.19
C PRO A 36 14.29 4.20 8.25
N TYR A 37 13.72 3.90 7.09
CA TYR A 37 12.51 3.08 6.99
C TYR A 37 12.52 2.19 5.75
N VAL A 38 11.77 1.10 5.83
CA VAL A 38 11.56 0.17 4.70
C VAL A 38 10.22 0.48 4.07
N GLN A 39 10.24 0.88 2.80
CA GLN A 39 9.03 1.06 2.01
C GLN A 39 8.59 -0.28 1.43
N VAL A 40 7.55 -0.87 2.03
CA VAL A 40 7.05 -2.20 1.65
C VAL A 40 6.28 -2.16 0.33
N ARG A 41 6.70 -3.01 -0.64
CA ARG A 41 5.98 -3.26 -1.90
C ARG A 41 5.17 -4.54 -1.81
N ARG A 42 5.79 -5.63 -1.32
CA ARG A 42 5.17 -6.94 -1.19
C ARG A 42 5.57 -7.55 0.15
N LEU A 43 4.62 -8.21 0.78
CA LEU A 43 4.77 -8.97 2.02
C LEU A 43 4.36 -10.41 1.74
N ARG A 44 5.18 -11.39 2.09
CA ARG A 44 4.84 -12.82 2.02
C ARG A 44 4.93 -13.46 3.39
N TRP A 45 4.01 -14.38 3.69
CA TRP A 45 4.00 -15.18 4.90
C TRP A 45 3.52 -16.61 4.59
N PRO A 46 3.75 -17.59 5.49
CA PRO A 46 3.22 -18.94 5.32
C PRO A 46 1.68 -18.90 5.23
N GLY A 47 1.13 -19.05 4.02
CA GLY A 47 -0.31 -19.03 3.76
C GLY A 47 -0.85 -17.77 3.05
N GLY A 48 0.00 -16.83 2.62
CA GLY A 48 -0.50 -15.71 1.81
C GLY A 48 0.53 -14.67 1.39
N GLN A 49 0.08 -13.74 0.55
CA GLN A 49 0.86 -12.58 0.14
C GLN A 49 -0.03 -11.32 0.14
N SER A 50 0.56 -10.18 0.46
CA SER A 50 -0.05 -8.85 0.36
C SER A 50 0.81 -7.96 -0.52
N VAL A 51 0.19 -7.29 -1.49
CA VAL A 51 0.87 -6.42 -2.45
C VAL A 51 0.31 -5.01 -2.34
N SER A 52 1.19 -4.03 -2.17
CA SER A 52 0.84 -2.62 -2.23
C SER A 52 0.60 -2.20 -3.68
N ARG A 53 -0.66 -1.91 -4.02
CA ARG A 53 -1.09 -1.45 -5.36
C ARG A 53 -1.22 0.08 -5.47
N THR A 54 -0.73 0.83 -4.49
CA THR A 54 -0.87 2.29 -4.44
C THR A 54 -0.25 2.99 -5.66
N LEU A 55 0.86 2.45 -6.18
CA LEU A 55 1.50 3.00 -7.38
C LEU A 55 0.63 2.78 -8.64
N GLU A 56 0.12 1.57 -8.82
CA GLU A 56 -0.78 1.21 -9.93
C GLU A 56 -2.02 2.11 -9.91
N MET A 57 -2.63 2.27 -8.74
CA MET A 57 -3.83 3.09 -8.56
C MET A 57 -3.58 4.57 -8.87
N ARG A 58 -2.40 5.12 -8.53
CA ARG A 58 -2.02 6.50 -8.89
C ARG A 58 -1.98 6.71 -10.40
N TRP A 59 -1.37 5.79 -11.15
CA TRP A 59 -1.30 5.88 -12.61
C TRP A 59 -2.68 5.76 -13.25
N VAL A 60 -3.52 4.84 -12.76
CA VAL A 60 -4.90 4.68 -13.25
C VAL A 60 -5.72 5.95 -12.99
N MET A 61 -5.70 6.50 -11.78
CA MET A 61 -6.42 7.73 -11.45
C MET A 61 -5.94 8.91 -12.30
N THR A 62 -4.62 9.04 -12.51
CA THR A 62 -4.05 10.09 -13.35
C THR A 62 -4.49 9.93 -14.80
N GLY A 63 -4.45 8.70 -15.34
CA GLY A 63 -4.93 8.40 -16.70
C GLY A 63 -6.41 8.72 -16.89
N LEU A 64 -7.26 8.38 -15.91
CA LEU A 64 -8.69 8.68 -15.96
C LEU A 64 -8.97 10.19 -15.95
N LEU A 65 -8.26 10.96 -15.12
CA LEU A 65 -8.38 12.42 -15.08
C LEU A 65 -7.96 13.06 -16.41
N LEU A 66 -6.86 12.59 -17.01
CA LEU A 66 -6.40 13.07 -18.31
C LEU A 66 -7.39 12.73 -19.42
N ALA A 67 -7.93 11.51 -19.45
CA ALA A 67 -8.94 11.10 -20.41
C ALA A 67 -10.22 11.94 -20.31
N PHE A 68 -10.68 12.22 -19.08
CA PHE A 68 -11.82 13.09 -18.83
C PHE A 68 -11.56 14.54 -19.28
N ALA A 69 -10.37 15.08 -19.01
CA ALA A 69 -10.00 16.42 -19.44
C ALA A 69 -9.95 16.56 -20.98
N VAL A 70 -9.38 15.56 -21.67
CA VAL A 70 -9.36 15.51 -23.14
C VAL A 70 -10.77 15.42 -23.70
N TRP A 71 -11.62 14.56 -23.11
CA TRP A 71 -13.03 14.46 -23.51
C TRP A 71 -13.76 15.81 -23.38
N GLY A 72 -13.58 16.51 -22.26
CA GLY A 72 -14.18 17.82 -22.02
C GLY A 72 -13.66 18.93 -22.94
N PHE A 73 -12.43 18.83 -23.44
CA PHE A 73 -11.86 19.79 -24.40
C PHE A 73 -12.34 19.57 -25.84
N LEU A 74 -12.75 18.34 -26.18
CA LEU A 74 -13.22 17.96 -27.52
C LEU A 74 -14.72 18.20 -27.73
N GLN A 75 -15.47 18.52 -26.66
CA GLN A 75 -16.88 18.91 -26.69
C GLN A 75 -17.02 20.42 -26.88
#